data_AF-G4YFM8-F1
#
_entry.id   AF-G4YFM8-F1
#
_cell.length_a   1.000
_cell.length_b   1.000
_cell.length_c   1.000
_cell.angle_alpha   90.00
_cell.angle_beta   90.00
_cell.angle_gamma   90.00
#
_symmetry.space_group_name_H-M   'P 1'
#
loop_
_entity.id
_entity.type
_entity.pdbx_description
1 polymer ?
#
loop_
_entity_poly.entity_id
_entity_poly.type
_entity_poly.pdbx_seq_one_letter_code
_entity_poly.pdbx_strand_id
1 'polypeptide(L)'
;KPSEILTAFSAAKAHAAKHATSRIVELVNAEDHTARVSSTVPLHQPLFEPTPAEVWIDEYTPFQLLTIKLRFRNCDTVVRRLKIEPPRSPVFRVRPWDAGSREKAAGKADPRVDGKVAAGMEIAFALDFMPQEVTDYAIDLVCCTERERFLLPVRVRGRFAALDLPDELEFGVCPVKMPTTRVLTVRNVGTRGSSFAFQTSEHFRVTPPSATLAQGAAVQIELVLVPPDLESGRG
;
A
#
# COMPACT_ATOMS: atom_id res chain seq x y z
N LYS A 1 5.70 -23.78 5.27
CA LYS A 1 4.22 -23.96 5.28
C LYS A 1 3.66 -23.05 4.18
N PRO A 2 2.63 -23.44 3.40
CA PRO A 2 2.11 -22.53 2.38
C PRO A 2 1.44 -21.33 3.05
N SER A 3 1.57 -20.14 2.45
CA SER A 3 0.99 -18.84 2.85
C SER A 3 1.78 -17.91 3.79
N GLU A 4 3.09 -18.03 3.93
CA GLU A 4 3.88 -17.03 4.67
C GLU A 4 4.01 -15.72 3.89
N ILE A 5 4.19 -15.77 2.57
CA ILE A 5 4.41 -14.58 1.73
C ILE A 5 3.18 -13.65 1.70
N LEU A 6 1.98 -14.18 1.42
CA LEU A 6 0.76 -13.36 1.39
C LEU A 6 0.44 -12.79 2.77
N THR A 7 0.60 -13.59 3.82
CA THR A 7 0.39 -13.15 5.20
C THR A 7 1.40 -12.07 5.59
N ALA A 8 2.66 -12.21 5.18
CA ALA A 8 3.71 -11.22 5.40
C ALA A 8 3.40 -9.90 4.66
N PHE A 9 2.91 -9.95 3.41
CA PHE A 9 2.48 -8.74 2.70
C PHE A 9 1.29 -8.06 3.37
N SER A 10 0.27 -8.82 3.79
CA SER A 10 -0.88 -8.26 4.51
C SER A 10 -0.48 -7.69 5.87
N ALA A 11 0.40 -8.37 6.61
CA ALA A 11 0.93 -7.91 7.89
C ALA A 11 1.80 -6.66 7.74
N ALA A 12 2.67 -6.62 6.72
CA ALA A 12 3.48 -5.46 6.39
C ALA A 12 2.60 -4.26 6.00
N LYS A 13 1.54 -4.47 5.20
CA LYS A 13 0.56 -3.43 4.86
C LYS A 13 -0.18 -2.92 6.10
N ALA A 14 -0.60 -3.81 6.99
CA ALA A 14 -1.27 -3.43 8.24
C ALA A 14 -0.32 -2.69 9.20
N HIS A 15 0.93 -3.12 9.28
CA HIS A 15 1.96 -2.45 10.08
C HIS A 15 2.30 -1.07 9.51
N ALA A 16 2.50 -0.96 8.20
CA ALA A 16 2.69 0.31 7.50
C ALA A 16 1.50 1.26 7.76
N ALA A 17 0.26 0.76 7.65
CA ALA A 17 -0.92 1.57 7.93
C ALA A 17 -1.04 2.01 9.41
N LYS A 18 -0.59 1.19 10.37
CA LYS A 18 -0.56 1.55 11.81
C LYS A 18 0.51 2.60 12.13
N HIS A 19 1.62 2.59 11.40
CA HIS A 19 2.75 3.51 11.60
C HIS A 19 2.78 4.65 10.57
N ALA A 20 1.80 4.72 9.67
CA ALA A 20 1.66 5.80 8.71
C ALA A 20 1.27 7.09 9.46
N THR A 21 2.25 7.95 9.70
CA THR A 21 2.02 9.29 10.23
C THR A 21 2.05 10.28 9.09
N SER A 22 1.02 11.13 9.00
CA SER A 22 1.02 12.24 8.04
C SER A 22 2.20 13.17 8.29
N ARG A 23 3.05 13.34 7.27
CA ARG A 23 4.28 14.10 7.37
C ARG A 23 4.02 15.57 7.03
N ILE A 24 4.35 16.47 7.95
CA ILE A 24 4.40 17.91 7.70
C ILE A 24 5.56 18.19 6.74
N VAL A 25 5.29 18.92 5.65
CA VAL A 25 6.29 19.29 4.64
C VAL A 25 6.69 20.75 4.74
N GLU A 26 5.79 21.61 5.22
CA GLU A 26 6.02 23.05 5.29
C GLU A 26 5.18 23.63 6.42
N LEU A 27 5.75 24.53 7.23
CA LEU A 27 4.99 25.38 8.14
C LEU A 27 4.61 26.67 7.42
N VAL A 28 3.36 27.08 7.58
CA VAL A 28 2.78 28.30 7.02
C VAL A 28 2.58 29.28 8.17
N ASN A 29 2.83 30.56 7.93
CA ASN A 29 2.58 31.59 8.94
C ASN A 29 1.07 31.73 9.16
N ALA A 30 0.59 31.23 10.30
CA ALA A 30 -0.83 31.23 10.61
C ALA A 30 -1.42 32.64 10.80
N GLU A 31 -0.59 33.62 11.15
CA GLU A 31 -1.02 35.03 11.34
C GLU A 31 -1.55 35.65 10.04
N ASP A 32 -1.05 35.19 8.89
CA ASP A 32 -1.47 35.69 7.56
C ASP A 32 -2.85 35.16 7.15
N HIS A 33 -3.37 34.16 7.86
CA HIS A 33 -4.57 33.43 7.47
C HIS A 33 -5.64 33.36 8.56
N THR A 34 -5.27 33.54 9.84
CA THR A 34 -6.20 33.48 10.97
C THR A 34 -5.77 34.36 12.15
N ALA A 35 -6.74 34.96 12.82
CA ALA A 35 -6.51 35.68 14.08
C ALA A 35 -6.32 34.72 15.28
N ARG A 36 -6.62 33.42 15.12
CA ARG A 36 -6.44 32.40 16.17
C ARG A 36 -5.20 31.56 15.93
N VAL A 37 -4.06 32.17 16.21
CA VAL A 37 -2.72 31.62 15.94
C VAL A 37 -2.34 30.55 16.98
N SER A 38 -2.80 30.68 18.22
CA SER A 38 -2.51 29.71 19.28
C SER A 38 -3.14 28.35 18.99
N SER A 39 -2.37 27.29 19.21
CA SER A 39 -2.78 25.90 19.04
C SER A 39 -2.23 25.08 20.20
N THR A 40 -3.00 24.10 20.68
CA THR A 40 -2.51 23.14 21.68
C THR A 40 -1.80 21.95 21.03
N VAL A 41 -1.92 21.79 19.72
CA VAL A 41 -1.29 20.70 18.96
C VAL A 41 0.19 21.04 18.75
N PRO A 42 1.14 20.14 19.08
CA PRO A 42 2.56 20.39 18.82
C PRO A 42 2.88 20.64 17.35
N LEU A 43 3.91 21.44 17.05
CA LEU A 43 4.28 21.82 15.68
C LEU A 43 4.75 20.64 14.80
N HIS A 44 5.17 19.53 15.41
CA HIS A 44 5.58 18.32 14.69
C HIS A 44 4.41 17.39 14.35
N GLN A 45 3.19 17.73 14.79
CA GLN A 45 1.98 16.96 14.53
C GLN A 45 0.99 17.80 13.71
N PRO A 46 0.40 17.24 12.63
CA PRO A 46 -0.64 17.94 11.87
C PRO A 46 -1.85 18.30 12.74
N LEU A 47 -2.45 19.47 12.49
CA LEU A 47 -3.71 19.91 13.10
C LEU A 47 -4.88 18.99 12.78
N PHE A 48 -4.81 18.34 11.62
CA PHE A 48 -5.83 17.39 11.17
C PHE A 48 -5.28 15.97 11.14
N GLU A 49 -6.00 15.06 11.79
CA GLU A 49 -5.72 13.64 11.71
C GLU A 49 -6.54 13.00 10.57
N PRO A 50 -5.89 12.49 9.52
CA PRO A 50 -6.59 11.81 8.43
C PRO A 50 -6.99 10.38 8.80
N THR A 51 -8.13 9.95 8.28
CA THR A 51 -8.60 8.57 8.32
C THR A 51 -9.11 8.17 6.93
N PRO A 52 -8.42 7.26 6.23
CA PRO A 52 -7.19 6.57 6.63
C PRO A 52 -5.95 7.48 6.62
N ALA A 53 -4.89 7.11 7.35
CA ALA A 53 -3.61 7.85 7.38
C ALA A 53 -2.71 7.59 6.16
N GLU A 54 -2.95 6.49 5.45
CA GLU A 54 -2.41 6.17 4.13
C GLU A 54 -3.50 5.45 3.32
N VAL A 55 -3.63 5.80 2.04
CA VAL A 55 -4.62 5.19 1.16
C VAL A 55 -3.92 4.13 0.32
N TRP A 56 -4.33 2.87 0.49
CA TRP A 56 -3.91 1.76 -0.37
C TRP A 56 -5.04 1.32 -1.29
N ILE A 57 -4.79 1.31 -2.59
CA ILE A 57 -5.71 0.81 -3.61
C ILE A 57 -5.09 -0.43 -4.26
N ASP A 58 -5.80 -1.55 -4.15
CA ASP A 58 -5.53 -2.79 -4.87
C ASP A 58 -6.76 -3.23 -5.66
N GLU A 59 -6.59 -4.23 -6.53
CA GLU A 59 -7.68 -4.90 -7.26
C GLU A 59 -8.65 -3.94 -7.98
N TYR A 60 -8.09 -3.05 -8.79
CA TYR A 60 -8.87 -2.10 -9.58
C TYR A 60 -8.92 -2.48 -11.06
N THR A 61 -9.92 -1.95 -11.77
CA THR A 61 -10.12 -2.15 -13.22
C THR A 61 -9.84 -0.85 -13.98
N PRO A 62 -9.09 -0.89 -15.09
CA PRO A 62 -8.93 0.26 -15.96
C PRO A 62 -10.27 0.84 -16.43
N PHE A 63 -10.31 2.17 -16.60
CA PHE A 63 -11.47 2.95 -17.04
C PHE A 63 -12.68 2.90 -16.08
N GLN A 64 -12.54 2.27 -14.91
CA GLN A 64 -13.56 2.26 -13.87
C GLN A 64 -13.23 3.30 -12.80
N LEU A 65 -14.20 4.16 -12.49
CA LEU A 65 -14.08 5.11 -11.39
C LEU A 65 -14.18 4.40 -10.05
N LEU A 66 -13.17 4.57 -9.22
CA LEU A 66 -13.18 4.18 -7.81
C LEU A 66 -13.20 5.45 -6.94
N THR A 67 -14.15 5.54 -6.02
CA THR A 67 -14.26 6.67 -5.08
C THR A 67 -13.94 6.21 -3.66
N ILE A 68 -12.97 6.88 -3.02
CA ILE A 68 -12.54 6.60 -1.65
C ILE A 68 -12.89 7.78 -0.76
N LYS A 69 -13.52 7.51 0.38
CA LYS A 69 -13.86 8.53 1.37
C LYS A 69 -12.66 8.80 2.28
N LEU A 70 -12.15 10.02 2.24
CA LEU A 70 -11.13 10.53 3.14
C LEU A 70 -11.80 11.35 4.24
N ARG A 71 -11.46 11.11 5.50
CA ARG A 71 -11.94 11.90 6.65
C ARG A 71 -10.77 12.58 7.32
N PHE A 72 -10.99 13.77 7.85
CA PHE A 72 -9.98 14.54 8.55
C PHE A 72 -10.59 15.14 9.80
N ARG A 73 -10.07 14.74 10.96
CA ARG A 73 -10.52 15.22 12.28
C ARG A 73 -9.67 16.40 12.72
N ASN A 74 -10.29 17.51 13.09
CA ASN A 74 -9.56 18.62 13.72
C ASN A 74 -9.18 18.25 15.16
N CYS A 75 -7.89 18.09 15.42
CA CYS A 75 -7.34 17.72 16.71
C CYS A 75 -6.98 18.94 17.59
N ASP A 76 -7.20 20.16 17.10
CA ASP A 76 -7.01 21.38 17.87
C ASP A 76 -8.23 21.71 18.73
N THR A 77 -8.04 22.65 19.67
CA THR A 77 -9.10 23.19 20.53
C THR A 77 -9.89 24.33 19.89
N VAL A 78 -9.42 24.84 18.75
CA VAL A 78 -10.05 25.93 17.99
C VAL A 78 -10.50 25.47 16.61
N VAL A 79 -11.39 26.25 15.99
CA VAL A 79 -11.80 26.04 14.60
C VAL A 79 -10.58 26.18 13.67
N ARG A 80 -10.39 25.22 12.77
CA ARG A 80 -9.30 25.22 11.77
C ARG A 80 -9.85 25.00 10.38
N ARG A 81 -9.15 25.53 9.37
CA ARG A 81 -9.48 25.31 7.96
C ARG A 81 -8.60 24.22 7.36
N LEU A 82 -9.21 23.35 6.56
CA LEU A 82 -8.51 22.34 5.76
C LEU A 82 -8.91 22.46 4.29
N LYS A 83 -7.92 22.47 3.41
CA LYS A 83 -8.09 22.38 1.96
C LYS A 83 -7.13 21.35 1.41
N ILE A 84 -7.55 20.56 0.42
CA ILE A 84 -6.65 19.67 -0.31
C ILE A 84 -6.33 20.33 -1.65
N GLU A 85 -5.06 20.47 -1.97
CA GLU A 85 -4.66 20.97 -3.29
C GLU A 85 -5.09 19.98 -4.38
N PRO A 86 -5.58 20.46 -5.54
CA PRO A 86 -5.87 19.59 -6.65
C PRO A 86 -4.63 18.75 -7.01
N PRO A 87 -4.72 17.41 -6.98
CA PRO A 87 -3.58 16.57 -7.32
C PRO A 87 -3.14 16.83 -8.77
N ARG A 88 -1.83 16.93 -8.99
CA ARG A 88 -1.25 17.07 -10.34
C ARG A 88 -1.19 15.70 -11.02
N SER A 89 -2.35 15.10 -11.27
CA SER A 89 -2.47 13.78 -11.88
C SER A 89 -3.69 13.73 -12.81
N PRO A 90 -3.59 13.02 -13.96
CA PRO A 90 -4.72 12.81 -14.86
C PRO A 90 -5.70 11.75 -14.33
N VAL A 91 -5.26 10.88 -13.41
CA VAL A 91 -6.06 9.73 -12.92
C VAL A 91 -6.63 9.92 -11.51
N PHE A 92 -6.15 10.92 -10.76
CA PHE A 92 -6.66 11.25 -9.43
C PHE A 92 -7.37 12.60 -9.44
N ARG A 93 -8.50 12.68 -8.73
CA ARG A 93 -9.22 13.92 -8.47
C ARG A 93 -9.70 13.91 -7.02
N VAL A 94 -9.67 15.07 -6.37
CA VAL A 94 -10.23 15.26 -5.03
C VAL A 94 -11.38 16.25 -5.11
N ARG A 95 -12.50 15.93 -4.46
CA ARG A 95 -13.66 16.81 -4.34
C ARG A 95 -14.26 16.72 -2.93
N PRO A 96 -15.08 17.69 -2.50
CA PRO A 96 -15.85 17.56 -1.26
C PRO A 96 -16.67 16.27 -1.25
N TRP A 97 -16.82 15.64 -0.09
CA TRP A 97 -17.66 14.46 0.03
C TRP A 97 -19.14 14.85 -0.04
N ASP A 98 -19.81 14.46 -1.13
CA ASP A 98 -21.25 14.64 -1.27
C ASP A 98 -21.98 13.62 -0.37
N ALA A 99 -22.41 14.04 0.81
CA ALA A 99 -23.38 13.27 1.58
C ALA A 99 -24.72 13.31 0.82
N GLY A 100 -25.03 12.22 0.11
CA GLY A 100 -26.22 12.11 -0.74
C GLY A 100 -27.48 12.65 -0.06
N SER A 101 -28.07 13.69 -0.69
CA SER A 101 -29.46 14.18 -0.67
C SER A 101 -30.29 14.26 0.63
N ARG A 102 -29.91 13.69 1.77
CA ARG A 102 -30.73 13.66 2.98
C ARG A 102 -30.55 14.90 3.86
N GLU A 103 -29.39 15.56 3.81
CA GLU A 103 -29.15 16.86 4.46
C GLU A 103 -29.62 18.06 3.61
N LYS A 104 -29.83 17.88 2.30
CA LYS A 104 -30.38 18.93 1.41
C LYS A 104 -31.83 19.31 1.73
N ALA A 105 -32.57 18.49 2.49
CA ALA A 105 -33.96 18.76 2.87
C ALA A 105 -34.10 19.88 3.92
N ALA A 106 -33.00 20.33 4.55
CA ALA A 106 -33.04 21.32 5.62
C ALA A 106 -32.54 22.72 5.18
N GLY A 107 -32.67 23.11 3.91
CA GLY A 107 -32.54 24.51 3.44
C GLY A 107 -31.25 25.28 3.78
N LYS A 108 -30.28 24.68 4.47
CA LYS A 108 -29.00 25.26 4.80
C LYS A 108 -28.05 24.97 3.66
N ALA A 109 -27.55 26.02 3.02
CA ALA A 109 -26.37 25.95 2.18
C ALA A 109 -25.28 25.16 2.93
N ASP A 110 -24.59 24.25 2.23
CA ASP A 110 -23.57 23.38 2.81
C ASP A 110 -22.55 24.26 3.58
N PRO A 111 -22.46 24.16 4.92
CA PRO A 111 -21.58 25.01 5.72
C PRO A 111 -20.08 24.73 5.47
N ARG A 112 -19.74 23.73 4.63
CA ARG A 112 -18.38 23.26 4.38
C ARG A 112 -17.69 23.86 3.15
N VAL A 113 -18.33 24.76 2.42
CA VAL A 113 -17.75 25.44 1.24
C VAL A 113 -16.41 26.13 1.57
N ASP A 114 -16.26 26.57 2.82
CA ASP A 114 -15.08 27.27 3.31
C ASP A 114 -14.03 26.38 3.99
N GLY A 115 -14.25 25.05 4.08
CA GLY A 115 -13.30 24.10 4.70
C GLY A 115 -13.05 24.30 6.21
N LYS A 116 -13.85 25.12 6.90
CA LYS A 116 -13.74 25.35 8.36
C LYS A 116 -14.32 24.17 9.14
N VAL A 117 -13.58 23.69 10.13
CA VAL A 117 -13.92 22.53 10.95
C VAL A 117 -13.76 22.89 12.41
N ALA A 118 -14.82 22.72 13.20
CA ALA A 118 -14.79 22.96 14.64
C ALA A 118 -13.88 21.96 15.36
N ALA A 119 -13.44 22.31 16.56
CA ALA A 119 -12.61 21.45 17.41
C ALA A 119 -13.26 20.07 17.60
N GLY A 120 -12.51 19.01 17.37
CA GLY A 120 -12.97 17.63 17.48
C GLY A 120 -13.96 17.15 16.41
N MET A 121 -14.32 17.99 15.43
CA MET A 121 -15.21 17.61 14.32
C MET A 121 -14.41 17.09 13.12
N GLU A 122 -15.11 16.43 12.19
CA GLU A 122 -14.54 15.88 10.96
C GLU A 122 -15.09 16.58 9.71
N ILE A 123 -14.21 16.70 8.71
CA ILE A 123 -14.57 17.01 7.32
C ILE A 123 -14.21 15.81 6.44
N ALA A 124 -14.96 15.61 5.35
CA ALA A 124 -14.73 14.51 4.43
C ALA A 124 -14.55 14.98 2.98
N PHE A 125 -13.68 14.29 2.27
CA PHE A 125 -13.41 14.45 0.84
C PHE A 125 -13.59 13.11 0.12
N ALA A 126 -13.94 13.17 -1.16
CA ALA A 126 -13.91 12.03 -2.07
C ALA A 126 -12.62 12.09 -2.90
N LEU A 127 -11.81 11.04 -2.82
CA LEU A 127 -10.71 10.77 -3.74
C LEU A 127 -11.24 9.86 -4.86
N ASP A 128 -11.38 10.44 -6.03
CA ASP A 128 -11.77 9.76 -7.26
C ASP A 128 -10.51 9.28 -7.99
N PHE A 129 -10.43 7.98 -8.25
CA PHE A 129 -9.35 7.32 -8.98
C PHE A 129 -9.92 6.66 -10.25
N MET A 130 -9.42 7.07 -11.42
CA MET A 130 -9.83 6.55 -12.71
C MET A 130 -8.58 6.19 -13.53
N PRO A 131 -8.02 4.99 -13.35
CA PRO A 131 -6.82 4.54 -14.05
C PRO A 131 -7.11 4.22 -15.52
N GLN A 132 -6.12 4.39 -16.38
CA GLN A 132 -6.20 3.97 -17.80
C GLN A 132 -5.63 2.56 -18.02
N GLU A 133 -4.79 2.08 -17.12
CA GLU A 133 -4.13 0.78 -17.20
C GLU A 133 -3.84 0.20 -15.80
N VAL A 134 -3.47 -1.08 -15.74
CA VAL A 134 -3.10 -1.75 -14.49
C VAL A 134 -1.59 -1.66 -14.27
N THR A 135 -1.16 -0.69 -13.45
CA THR A 135 0.23 -0.38 -13.13
C THR A 135 0.33 0.23 -11.72
N ASP A 136 1.54 0.42 -11.21
CA ASP A 136 1.72 1.04 -9.90
C ASP A 136 1.56 2.57 -10.01
N TYR A 137 0.78 3.17 -9.11
CA TYR A 137 0.68 4.62 -8.98
C TYR A 137 1.04 5.05 -7.57
N ALA A 138 1.78 6.16 -7.45
CA ALA A 138 2.07 6.79 -6.18
C ALA A 138 1.85 8.31 -6.30
N ILE A 139 1.07 8.86 -5.38
CA ILE A 139 0.88 10.30 -5.25
C ILE A 139 0.72 10.65 -3.78
N ASP A 140 1.21 11.82 -3.39
CA ASP A 140 0.98 12.37 -2.06
C ASP A 140 -0.01 13.54 -2.18
N LEU A 141 -1.15 13.44 -1.52
CA LEU A 141 -2.14 14.52 -1.49
C LEU A 141 -1.64 15.61 -0.53
N VAL A 142 -1.57 16.84 -1.02
CA VAL A 142 -1.14 18.00 -0.21
C VAL A 142 -2.33 18.58 0.52
N CYS A 143 -2.33 18.41 1.84
CA CYS A 143 -3.34 18.91 2.75
C CYS A 143 -2.84 20.23 3.36
N CYS A 144 -3.54 21.32 3.06
CA CYS A 144 -3.21 22.67 3.49
C CYS A 144 -4.10 23.11 4.64
N THR A 145 -3.46 23.59 5.70
CA THR A 145 -4.10 24.28 6.82
C THR A 145 -3.57 25.71 6.90
N GLU A 146 -4.04 26.47 7.89
CA GLU A 146 -3.52 27.82 8.17
C GLU A 146 -2.09 27.78 8.72
N ARG A 147 -1.67 26.66 9.34
CA ARG A 147 -0.39 26.54 10.06
C ARG A 147 0.62 25.65 9.34
N GLU A 148 0.18 24.69 8.54
CA GLU A 148 1.07 23.79 7.83
C GLU A 148 0.48 23.21 6.55
N ARG A 149 1.38 22.70 5.71
CA ARG A 149 1.09 21.68 4.71
C ARG A 149 1.57 20.32 5.20
N PHE A 150 0.73 19.31 5.07
CA PHE A 150 1.11 17.92 5.33
C PHE A 150 0.65 16.99 4.20
N LEU A 151 1.24 15.81 4.15
CA LEU A 151 0.99 14.83 3.10
C LEU A 151 0.09 13.69 3.58
N LEU A 152 -0.88 13.32 2.74
CA LEU A 152 -1.60 12.06 2.81
C LEU A 152 -1.17 11.16 1.64
N PRO A 153 -0.36 10.11 1.89
CA PRO A 153 0.11 9.22 0.84
C PRO A 153 -1.02 8.36 0.26
N VAL A 154 -1.05 8.27 -1.06
CA VAL A 154 -1.89 7.36 -1.84
C VAL A 154 -0.98 6.42 -2.63
N ARG A 155 -1.16 5.13 -2.42
CA ARG A 155 -0.39 4.05 -3.05
C ARG A 155 -1.35 3.11 -3.74
N VAL A 156 -1.15 2.94 -5.04
CA VAL A 156 -1.93 2.03 -5.86
C VAL A 156 -1.00 0.95 -6.37
N ARG A 157 -1.42 -0.30 -6.22
CA ARG A 157 -0.64 -1.45 -6.64
C ARG A 157 -1.30 -2.12 -7.82
N GLY A 158 -0.56 -2.22 -8.91
CA GLY A 158 -0.93 -2.94 -10.11
C GLY A 158 -0.76 -4.45 -9.94
N ARG A 159 -0.64 -5.15 -11.08
CA ARG A 159 -0.43 -6.59 -11.09
C ARG A 159 1.02 -6.94 -10.80
N PHE A 160 1.24 -7.83 -9.84
CA PHE A 160 2.56 -8.30 -9.44
C PHE A 160 2.65 -9.82 -9.56
N ALA A 161 3.84 -10.33 -9.90
CA ALA A 161 4.13 -11.75 -9.84
C ALA A 161 4.72 -12.06 -8.45
N ALA A 162 4.31 -13.16 -7.83
CA ALA A 162 4.88 -13.63 -6.58
C ALA A 162 4.87 -15.16 -6.59
N LEU A 163 6.03 -15.76 -6.32
CA LEU A 163 6.20 -17.21 -6.29
C LEU A 163 6.40 -17.64 -4.84
N ASP A 164 5.63 -18.63 -4.42
CA ASP A 164 5.69 -19.27 -3.11
C ASP A 164 6.46 -20.59 -3.26
N LEU A 165 7.63 -20.62 -2.63
CA LEU A 165 8.56 -21.74 -2.54
C LEU A 165 9.36 -21.58 -1.23
N PRO A 166 9.87 -22.66 -0.63
CA PRO A 166 10.66 -22.55 0.60
C PRO A 166 12.00 -21.85 0.35
N ASP A 167 12.41 -20.97 1.28
CA ASP A 167 13.71 -20.27 1.22
C ASP A 167 14.88 -21.22 1.52
N GLU A 168 14.65 -22.21 2.40
CA GLU A 168 15.63 -23.22 2.78
C GLU A 168 15.05 -24.62 2.58
N LEU A 169 15.87 -25.55 2.07
CA LEU A 169 15.47 -26.93 1.82
C LEU A 169 16.50 -27.90 2.41
N GLU A 170 16.06 -28.73 3.35
CA GLU A 170 16.90 -29.78 3.94
C GLU A 170 16.69 -31.12 3.23
N PHE A 171 17.77 -31.68 2.67
CA PHE A 171 17.76 -33.01 2.08
C PHE A 171 17.88 -34.13 3.14
N GLY A 172 18.42 -33.81 4.33
CA GLY A 172 18.70 -34.79 5.38
C GLY A 172 20.00 -35.57 5.10
N VAL A 173 20.05 -36.84 5.52
CA VAL A 173 21.22 -37.70 5.30
C VAL A 173 21.30 -38.11 3.83
N CYS A 174 22.34 -37.66 3.15
CA CYS A 174 22.58 -37.92 1.73
C CYS A 174 23.83 -38.80 1.54
N PRO A 175 23.73 -39.99 0.92
CA PRO A 175 24.89 -40.81 0.63
C PRO A 175 25.84 -40.16 -0.39
N VAL A 176 27.15 -40.20 -0.11
CA VAL A 176 28.20 -39.64 -0.98
C VAL A 176 28.18 -40.31 -2.36
N LYS A 177 28.33 -39.51 -3.42
CA LYS A 177 28.32 -39.94 -4.84
C LYS A 177 27.03 -40.65 -5.28
N MET A 178 25.96 -40.55 -4.49
CA MET A 178 24.64 -41.08 -4.84
C MET A 178 23.62 -39.95 -4.98
N PRO A 179 22.73 -40.01 -5.98
CA PRO A 179 21.71 -38.99 -6.15
C PRO A 179 20.66 -39.08 -5.04
N THR A 180 20.38 -37.95 -4.41
CA THR A 180 19.27 -37.77 -3.47
C THR A 180 18.26 -36.81 -4.08
N THR A 181 17.02 -37.28 -4.26
CA THR A 181 15.94 -36.51 -4.88
C THR A 181 15.00 -35.91 -3.83
N ARG A 182 14.63 -34.65 -4.02
CA ARG A 182 13.58 -33.94 -3.30
C ARG A 182 12.64 -33.25 -4.28
N VAL A 183 11.34 -33.34 -4.04
CA VAL A 183 10.34 -32.62 -4.83
C VAL A 183 9.86 -31.41 -4.03
N LEU A 184 9.90 -30.23 -4.65
CA LEU A 184 9.28 -29.01 -4.12
C LEU A 184 8.14 -28.56 -5.02
N THR A 185 7.22 -27.80 -4.45
CA THR A 185 6.12 -27.20 -5.21
C THR A 185 6.35 -25.69 -5.26
N VAL A 186 6.42 -25.14 -6.47
CA VAL A 186 6.43 -23.70 -6.71
C VAL A 186 5.02 -23.27 -7.08
N ARG A 187 4.47 -22.29 -6.38
CA ARG A 187 3.12 -21.77 -6.64
C ARG A 187 3.15 -20.29 -6.96
N ASN A 188 2.46 -19.85 -8.01
CA ASN A 188 2.26 -18.43 -8.28
C ASN A 188 1.11 -17.89 -7.42
N VAL A 189 1.45 -17.13 -6.39
CA VAL A 189 0.54 -16.43 -5.47
C VAL A 189 0.36 -14.95 -5.84
N GLY A 190 0.95 -14.50 -6.95
CA GLY A 190 0.79 -13.14 -7.47
C GLY A 190 -0.54 -12.93 -8.21
N THR A 191 -0.72 -11.73 -8.76
CA THR A 191 -1.89 -11.28 -9.51
C THR A 191 -1.68 -11.23 -11.03
N ARG A 192 -0.54 -11.74 -11.52
CA ARG A 192 -0.27 -11.99 -12.95
C ARG A 192 0.55 -13.26 -13.16
N GLY A 193 0.57 -13.73 -14.40
CA GLY A 193 1.48 -14.80 -14.82
C GLY A 193 2.94 -14.43 -14.57
N SER A 194 3.74 -15.44 -14.23
CA SER A 194 5.16 -15.32 -13.89
C SER A 194 5.97 -16.41 -14.57
N SER A 195 7.23 -16.11 -14.87
CA SER A 195 8.21 -17.09 -15.35
C SER A 195 9.40 -17.07 -14.42
N PHE A 196 9.96 -18.24 -14.11
CA PHE A 196 11.14 -18.38 -13.27
C PHE A 196 12.13 -19.36 -13.86
N ALA A 197 13.38 -19.23 -13.45
CA ALA A 197 14.46 -20.16 -13.75
C ALA A 197 15.32 -20.37 -12.49
N PHE A 198 15.73 -21.60 -12.25
CA PHE A 198 16.65 -21.93 -11.18
C PHE A 198 18.10 -21.83 -11.67
N GLN A 199 18.96 -21.27 -10.83
CA GLN A 199 20.41 -21.35 -10.97
C GLN A 199 20.92 -22.31 -9.90
N THR A 200 21.64 -23.34 -10.31
CA THR A 200 22.14 -24.39 -9.41
C THR A 200 23.67 -24.36 -9.36
N SER A 201 24.23 -24.74 -8.21
CA SER A 201 25.65 -25.05 -8.09
C SER A 201 25.94 -26.44 -8.69
N GLU A 202 27.23 -26.78 -8.82
CA GLU A 202 27.73 -27.95 -9.55
C GLU A 202 27.07 -29.30 -9.16
N HIS A 203 26.69 -29.44 -7.88
CA HIS A 203 26.19 -30.70 -7.32
C HIS A 203 24.66 -30.78 -7.27
N PHE A 204 23.98 -29.73 -7.72
CA PHE A 204 22.52 -29.67 -7.76
C PHE A 204 22.03 -29.71 -9.21
N ARG A 205 20.97 -30.47 -9.43
CA ARG A 205 20.22 -30.49 -10.69
C ARG A 205 18.76 -30.24 -10.39
N VAL A 206 18.12 -29.45 -11.24
CA VAL A 206 16.71 -29.06 -11.07
C VAL A 206 15.95 -29.39 -12.36
N THR A 207 14.81 -30.06 -12.23
CA THR A 207 13.95 -30.45 -13.36
C THR A 207 12.49 -30.08 -13.07
N PRO A 208 11.81 -29.28 -13.92
CA PRO A 208 12.37 -28.48 -15.00
C PRO A 208 13.23 -27.30 -14.50
N PRO A 209 14.26 -26.86 -15.25
CA PRO A 209 15.13 -25.74 -14.86
C PRO A 209 14.41 -24.38 -14.91
N SER A 210 13.33 -24.27 -15.68
CA SER A 210 12.49 -23.09 -15.78
C SER A 210 11.04 -23.46 -16.06
N ALA A 211 10.11 -22.62 -15.65
CA ALA A 211 8.69 -22.78 -15.95
C ALA A 211 7.96 -21.44 -15.96
N THR A 212 6.81 -21.43 -16.64
CA THR A 212 5.86 -20.31 -16.64
C THR A 212 4.59 -20.75 -15.93
N LEU A 213 4.18 -19.97 -14.93
CA LEU A 213 2.98 -20.19 -14.13
C LEU A 213 1.97 -19.08 -14.35
N ALA A 214 0.75 -19.45 -14.77
CA ALA A 214 -0.41 -18.56 -14.73
C ALA A 214 -0.73 -18.16 -13.27
N GLN A 215 -1.56 -17.13 -13.10
CA GLN A 215 -2.03 -16.72 -11.77
C GLN A 215 -2.70 -17.91 -11.05
N GLY A 216 -2.27 -18.19 -9.82
CA GLY A 216 -2.82 -19.27 -8.99
C GLY A 216 -2.32 -20.68 -9.35
N ALA A 217 -1.60 -20.85 -10.45
CA ALA A 217 -1.05 -22.14 -10.88
C ALA A 217 0.14 -22.58 -10.00
N ALA A 218 0.39 -23.89 -9.98
CA ALA A 218 1.53 -24.48 -9.30
C ALA A 218 2.21 -25.52 -10.19
N VAL A 219 3.50 -25.73 -9.98
CA VAL A 219 4.30 -26.77 -10.64
C VAL A 219 5.17 -27.48 -9.61
N GLN A 220 5.36 -28.78 -9.79
CA GLN A 220 6.33 -29.54 -9.01
C GLN A 220 7.69 -29.50 -9.70
N ILE A 221 8.72 -29.28 -8.91
CA ILE A 221 10.10 -29.22 -9.33
C ILE A 221 10.87 -30.31 -8.59
N GLU A 222 11.62 -31.09 -9.33
CA GLU A 222 12.51 -32.11 -8.80
C GLU A 222 13.92 -31.54 -8.64
N LEU A 223 14.45 -31.58 -7.42
CA LEU A 223 15.85 -31.29 -7.12
C LEU A 223 16.59 -32.59 -6.84
N VAL A 224 17.73 -32.74 -7.49
CA VAL A 224 18.65 -33.85 -7.31
C VAL A 224 19.97 -33.29 -6.81
N LEU A 225 20.39 -33.75 -5.64
CA LEU A 225 21.70 -33.48 -5.05
C LEU A 225 22.59 -34.70 -5.21
N VAL A 226 23.81 -34.51 -5.72
CA VAL A 226 24.86 -35.55 -5.76
C VAL A 226 26.05 -35.03 -4.95
N PRO A 227 26.14 -35.33 -3.65
CA PRO A 227 27.22 -34.79 -2.82
C PRO A 227 28.55 -35.43 -3.21
N PRO A 228 29.59 -34.66 -3.55
CA PRO A 228 30.89 -35.21 -3.96
C PRO A 228 31.60 -35.91 -2.80
N ASP A 229 31.53 -35.33 -1.59
CA ASP A 229 32.25 -35.73 -0.39
C ASP A 229 31.35 -35.59 0.86
N LEU A 230 31.83 -36.04 2.03
CA LEU A 230 31.05 -36.01 3.27
C LEU A 230 30.80 -34.58 3.81
N GLU A 231 31.63 -33.61 3.45
CA GLU A 231 31.59 -32.23 4.00
C GLU A 231 30.89 -31.19 3.12
N SER A 232 30.56 -31.55 1.87
CA SER A 232 29.93 -30.64 0.89
C SER A 232 28.42 -30.51 1.13
N GLY A 233 28.04 -29.79 2.20
CA GLY A 233 26.65 -29.67 2.68
C GLY A 233 26.05 -28.26 2.65
N ARG A 234 26.65 -27.29 1.93
CA ARG A 234 26.07 -25.95 1.76
C ARG A 234 26.05 -25.57 0.28
N GLY A 235 24.86 -25.33 -0.25
CA GLY A 235 24.62 -24.90 -1.63
C GLY A 235 23.30 -24.15 -1.73
#